data_AF-A0A1H1FQH0-F1
#
_entry.id   AF-A0A1H1FQH0-F1
#
_cell.length_a   1.000
_cell.length_b   1.000
_cell.length_c   1.000
_cell.angle_alpha   90.00
_cell.angle_beta   90.00
_cell.angle_gamma   90.00
#
_symmetry.space_group_name_H-M   'P 1'
#
loop_
_entity.id
_entity.type
_entity.pdbx_description
1 polymer ?
#
loop_
_entity_poly.entity_id
_entity_poly.type
_entity_poly.pdbx_seq_one_letter_code
_entity_poly.pdbx_strand_id
1 'polypeptide(L)'
;MPAFGIGSLVFLVGQALVSSFVYSQAEKYGSRSPLVVGVSAFVLGVAAAFVFRTIVELAVIELLIVLLYLVGLRVSKRRSVSG
;
A
#
# COMPACT_ATOMS: atom_id res chain seq x y z
N MET A 1 -3.49 1.45 23.75
CA MET A 1 -3.19 0.32 22.84
C MET A 1 -3.25 0.84 21.41
N PRO A 2 -2.25 0.62 20.55
CA PRO A 2 -2.38 1.01 19.15
C PRO A 2 -3.53 0.20 18.54
N ALA A 3 -4.57 0.90 18.08
CA ALA A 3 -5.68 0.28 17.37
C ALA A 3 -5.22 -0.01 15.94
N PHE A 4 -4.85 -1.26 15.67
CA PHE A 4 -4.53 -1.70 14.31
C PHE A 4 -5.82 -1.77 13.49
N GLY A 5 -6.12 -0.68 12.78
CA GLY A 5 -7.27 -0.61 11.86
C GLY A 5 -6.99 -1.30 10.53
N ILE A 6 -8.02 -1.48 9.70
CA ILE A 6 -7.94 -2.09 8.35
C ILE A 6 -6.81 -1.47 7.50
N GLY A 7 -6.52 -0.18 7.67
CA GLY A 7 -5.41 0.50 6.99
C GLY A 7 -4.03 -0.13 7.28
N SER A 8 -3.80 -0.64 8.49
CA SER A 8 -2.55 -1.32 8.85
C SER A 8 -2.38 -2.65 8.13
N LEU A 9 -3.47 -3.41 7.94
CA LEU A 9 -3.47 -4.65 7.15
C LEU A 9 -3.19 -4.36 5.67
N VAL A 10 -3.87 -3.37 5.09
CA VAL A 10 -3.65 -2.96 3.70
C VAL A 10 -2.20 -2.50 3.49
N PHE A 11 -1.66 -1.72 4.43
CA PHE A 11 -0.27 -1.28 4.40
C PHE A 11 0.70 -2.47 4.47
N LEU A 12 0.51 -3.42 5.39
CA LEU A 12 1.39 -4.58 5.52
C LEU A 12 1.38 -5.46 4.27
N VAL A 13 0.20 -5.66 3.65
CA VAL A 13 0.08 -6.40 2.39
C VAL A 13 0.80 -5.66 1.26
N GLY A 14 0.58 -4.35 1.13
CA GLY A 14 1.30 -3.53 0.15
C GLY A 14 2.81 -3.60 0.34
N GLN A 15 3.27 -3.55 1.60
CA GLN A 15 4.68 -3.58 1.91
C GLN A 15 5.31 -4.96 1.67
N ALA A 16 4.56 -6.03 1.87
CA ALA A 16 4.99 -7.38 1.51
C ALA A 16 5.14 -7.53 -0.02
N LEU A 17 4.25 -6.93 -0.82
CA LEU A 17 4.35 -6.94 -2.27
C LEU A 17 5.59 -6.17 -2.76
N VAL A 18 5.83 -4.97 -2.21
CA VAL A 18 7.04 -4.19 -2.52
C VAL A 18 8.30 -4.96 -2.15
N SER A 19 8.34 -5.54 -0.95
CA SER A 19 9.46 -6.39 -0.50
C SER A 19 9.68 -7.59 -1.43
N SER A 20 8.61 -8.25 -1.87
CA SER A 20 8.69 -9.38 -2.81
C SER A 20 9.21 -8.96 -4.18
N PHE A 21 8.82 -7.77 -4.65
CA PHE A 21 9.35 -7.22 -5.90
C PHE A 21 10.84 -6.90 -5.77
N VAL A 22 11.26 -6.25 -4.68
CA VAL A 22 12.67 -5.95 -4.40
C VAL A 22 13.50 -7.23 -4.30
N TYR A 23 12.98 -8.26 -3.62
CA TYR A 23 13.59 -9.58 -3.59
C TYR A 23 13.78 -10.15 -5.02
N SER A 24 12.73 -10.15 -5.84
CA SER A 24 12.79 -10.68 -7.21
C SER A 24 13.79 -9.92 -8.07
N GLN A 25 13.89 -8.60 -7.92
CA GLN A 25 14.89 -7.79 -8.61
C GLN A 25 16.30 -8.12 -8.10
N ALA A 26 16.50 -8.19 -6.78
CA ALA A 26 17.79 -8.54 -6.20
C ALA A 26 18.28 -9.93 -6.66
N GLU A 27 17.37 -10.89 -6.80
CA GLU A 27 17.66 -12.21 -7.36
C GLU A 27 18.06 -12.13 -8.85
N LYS A 28 17.28 -11.39 -9.66
CA LYS A 28 17.55 -11.19 -11.09
C LYS A 28 18.89 -10.48 -11.37
N TYR A 29 19.30 -9.55 -10.52
CA TYR A 29 20.55 -8.81 -10.67
C TYR A 29 21.75 -9.47 -9.98
N GLY A 30 21.62 -10.71 -9.50
CA GLY A 30 22.73 -11.48 -8.94
C GLY A 30 23.20 -11.00 -7.56
N SER A 31 22.30 -10.43 -6.76
CA SER A 31 22.61 -10.03 -5.39
C SER A 31 23.08 -11.23 -4.57
N ARG A 32 24.12 -11.04 -3.76
CA ARG A 32 24.71 -12.09 -2.92
C ARG A 32 23.74 -12.64 -1.87
N SER A 33 22.73 -11.86 -1.48
CA SER A 33 21.67 -12.31 -0.59
C SER A 33 20.36 -11.56 -0.85
N PRO A 34 19.55 -11.98 -1.85
CA PRO A 34 18.29 -11.34 -2.23
C PRO A 34 17.30 -11.27 -1.07
N LEU A 35 17.33 -12.28 -0.20
CA LEU A 35 16.47 -12.38 0.99
C LEU A 35 16.77 -11.26 1.99
N VAL A 36 18.05 -10.96 2.25
CA VAL A 36 18.45 -9.86 3.12
C VAL A 36 18.02 -8.50 2.53
N VAL A 37 18.11 -8.34 1.20
CA VAL A 37 17.67 -7.11 0.52
C VAL A 37 16.15 -6.93 0.63
N GLY A 38 15.36 -7.99 0.40
CA GLY A 38 13.90 -7.92 0.58
C GLY A 38 13.50 -7.61 2.02
N VAL A 39 14.05 -8.37 2.99
CA VAL A 39 13.74 -8.17 4.43
C VAL A 39 14.13 -6.77 4.90
N SER A 40 15.30 -6.26 4.50
CA SER A 40 15.72 -4.91 4.86
C SER A 40 14.80 -3.85 4.24
N ALA A 41 14.37 -4.01 2.99
CA ALA A 41 13.40 -3.12 2.36
C ALA A 41 12.05 -3.13 3.10
N PHE A 42 11.57 -4.30 3.53
CA PHE A 42 10.36 -4.41 4.34
C PHE A 42 10.49 -3.69 5.69
N VAL A 43 11.55 -3.98 6.45
CA VAL A 43 11.79 -3.38 7.77
C VAL A 43 11.95 -1.86 7.67
N LEU A 44 12.72 -1.37 6.70
CA LEU A 44 12.90 0.06 6.45
C LEU A 44 11.58 0.72 6.04
N GLY A 45 10.78 0.08 5.19
CA GLY A 45 9.48 0.59 4.77
C GLY A 45 8.48 0.69 5.93
N VAL A 46 8.45 -0.31 6.82
CA VAL A 46 7.64 -0.26 8.05
C VAL A 46 8.13 0.83 8.99
N ALA A 47 9.44 0.89 9.26
CA ALA A 47 10.03 1.92 10.12
C ALA A 47 9.75 3.34 9.59
N ALA A 48 9.90 3.54 8.28
CA ALA A 48 9.57 4.80 7.63
C ALA A 48 8.10 5.17 7.82
N ALA A 49 7.17 4.22 7.70
CA ALA A 49 5.74 4.52 7.95
C ALA A 49 5.44 4.92 9.40
N PHE A 50 6.21 4.43 10.38
CA PHE A 50 6.12 4.92 11.76
C PHE A 50 6.66 6.33 11.92
N VAL A 51 7.74 6.69 11.20
CA VAL A 51 8.33 8.04 11.25
C VAL A 51 7.46 9.06 10.50
N PHE A 52 6.94 8.69 9.34
CA PHE A 52 6.15 9.55 8.45
C PHE A 52 4.63 9.36 8.61
N ARG A 53 4.20 8.89 9.79
CA ARG A 53 2.83 8.46 10.11
C ARG A 53 1.75 9.38 9.54
N THR A 54 1.95 10.69 9.62
CA THR A 54 1.02 11.72 9.14
C THR A 54 0.81 11.71 7.61
N ILE A 55 1.87 11.47 6.83
CA ILE A 55 1.80 11.53 5.35
C ILE A 55 1.13 10.26 4.80
N VAL A 56 1.41 9.10 5.39
CA VAL A 56 0.81 7.83 4.96
C VAL A 56 -0.68 7.78 5.32
N GLU A 57 -1.06 8.23 6.53
CA GLU A 57 -2.47 8.33 6.92
C GLU A 57 -3.24 9.29 5.99
N LEU A 58 -2.66 10.44 5.65
CA LEU A 58 -3.26 11.40 4.70
C LEU A 58 -3.44 10.79 3.29
N ALA A 59 -2.41 10.13 2.75
CA ALA A 59 -2.48 9.53 1.42
C ALA A 59 -3.55 8.42 1.31
N VAL A 60 -3.73 7.62 2.37
CA VAL A 60 -4.78 6.58 2.42
C VAL A 60 -6.18 7.22 2.46
N ILE A 61 -6.37 8.28 3.24
CA ILE A 61 -7.64 9.01 3.30
C ILE A 61 -7.96 9.62 1.93
N GLU A 62 -7.00 10.27 1.28
CA GLU A 62 -7.18 10.81 -0.08
C GLU A 62 -7.54 9.72 -1.08
N LEU A 63 -6.84 8.58 -1.06
CA LEU A 63 -7.14 7.47 -1.95
C LEU A 63 -8.57 6.94 -1.76
N LEU A 64 -9.03 6.83 -0.50
CA LEU A 64 -10.40 6.42 -0.20
C LEU A 64 -11.43 7.44 -0.70
N ILE A 65 -11.16 8.73 -0.57
CA ILE A 65 -12.02 9.80 -1.10
C ILE A 65 -12.13 9.66 -2.63
N VAL A 66 -11.01 9.46 -3.33
CA VAL A 66 -10.99 9.28 -4.79
C VAL A 66 -11.77 8.01 -5.18
N LEU A 67 -11.59 6.90 -4.47
CA LEU A 67 -12.32 5.66 -4.74
C LEU A 67 -13.82 5.82 -4.52
N LEU A 68 -14.24 6.45 -3.42
CA LEU A 68 -15.66 6.71 -3.14
C LEU A 68 -16.27 7.62 -4.20
N TYR A 69 -15.55 8.65 -4.64
CA TYR A 69 -15.97 9.53 -5.72
C TYR A 69 -16.16 8.76 -7.04
N LEU A 70 -15.19 7.92 -7.42
CA LEU A 70 -15.27 7.10 -8.62
C LEU A 70 -16.40 6.07 -8.56
N VAL A 71 -16.63 5.46 -7.38
CA VAL A 71 -17.75 4.54 -7.17
C VAL A 71 -19.08 5.30 -7.28
N GLY A 72 -19.20 6.47 -6.64
CA GLY A 72 -20.38 7.33 -6.75
C GLY A 72 -20.68 7.72 -8.20
N LEU A 73 -19.66 8.11 -8.97
CA LEU A 73 -19.80 8.40 -10.39
C LEU A 73 -20.27 7.20 -11.20
N ARG A 74 -19.73 6.00 -10.95
CA ARG A 74 -20.18 4.77 -11.64
C ARG A 74 -21.62 4.43 -11.30
N VAL A 75 -22.04 4.60 -10.04
CA VAL A 75 -23.41 4.34 -9.59
C VAL A 75 -24.38 5.35 -10.22
N SER A 76 -24.06 6.64 -10.21
CA SER A 76 -24.87 7.67 -10.88
C SER A 76 -24.96 7.45 -12.39
N LYS A 77 -23.86 7.08 -13.05
CA LYS A 77 -23.85 6.77 -14.49
C LYS A 77 -24.74 5.57 -14.82
N ARG A 78 -24.79 4.53 -13.97
CA ARG A 78 -25.70 3.38 -14.17
C ARG A 78 -27.17 3.77 -14.02
N ARG A 79 -27.53 4.66 -13.10
CA ARG A 79 -28.91 5.14 -12.94
C ARG A 79 -29.40 5.99 -14.11
N SER A 80 -28.51 6.77 -14.73
CA SER A 80 -28.86 7.65 -15.87
C SER A 80 -29.10 6.91 -17.19
N VAL A 81 -28.67 5.65 -17.34
CA VAL A 81 -28.83 4.86 -18.57
C VAL A 81 -30.10 3.98 -18.53
N SER A 82 -30.76 3.89 -17.37
CA SER A 82 -31.96 3.09 -17.15
C SER A 82 -33.24 3.92 -16.88
N GLY A 83 -33.20 5.24 -17.10
CA GLY A 83 -34.36 6.13 -17.03
C GLY A 83 -34.60 6.76 -18.38
#